data_AF-A0A0S3AGR5-F1
#
_entry.id   AF-A0A0S3AGR5-F1
#
_cell.length_a   1.000
_cell.length_b   1.000
_cell.length_c   1.000
_cell.angle_alpha   90.00
_cell.angle_beta   90.00
_cell.angle_gamma   90.00
#
_symmetry.space_group_name_H-M   'P 1'
#
loop_
_entity.id
_entity.type
_entity.pdbx_description
1 polymer ?
#
loop_
_entity_poly.entity_id
_entity_poly.type
_entity_poly.pdbx_seq_one_letter_code
_entity_poly.pdbx_strand_id
1 'polypeptide(L)' 'MDWMQIISALALVMFIVILFPATRHMMKNSPKGTSSDWMSFVIPIVVIVLFILLLVKLV' A
#
# COMPACT_ATOMS: atom_id res chain seq x y z
N MET A 1 5.04 6.00 -36.09
CA MET A 1 4.35 6.56 -34.92
C MET A 1 3.15 7.31 -35.43
N ASP A 2 1.96 6.89 -35.03
CA ASP A 2 0.73 7.63 -35.34
C ASP A 2 0.66 8.90 -34.48
N TRP A 3 0.07 9.98 -35.00
CA TRP A 3 -0.13 11.24 -34.28
C TRP A 3 -0.89 11.02 -32.97
N MET A 4 -1.83 10.06 -32.97
CA MET A 4 -2.55 9.65 -31.76
C MET A 4 -1.61 9.11 -30.67
N GLN A 5 -0.59 8.33 -31.05
CA GLN A 5 0.39 7.79 -30.10
C GLN A 5 1.22 8.92 -29.47
N ILE A 6 1.63 9.91 -30.28
CA ILE A 6 2.41 11.06 -29.82
C ILE A 6 1.58 11.91 -28.84
N ILE A 7 0.33 12.21 -29.18
CA ILE A 7 -0.57 12.99 -28.32
C ILE A 7 -0.86 12.25 -27.02
N SER A 8 -1.14 10.95 -27.08
CA SER A 8 -1.36 10.13 -25.89
C SER A 8 -0.13 10.07 -24.98
N ALA A 9 1.07 9.96 -25.55
CA ALA A 9 2.31 9.98 -24.79
C ALA A 9 2.54 11.34 -24.10
N LEU A 10 2.30 12.45 -24.80
CA LEU A 10 2.38 13.79 -24.21
C LEU A 10 1.35 13.99 -23.09
N ALA A 11 0.13 13.50 -23.27
CA ALA A 11 -0.90 13.56 -22.25
C ALA A 11 -0.50 12.76 -20.98
N LEU A 12 0.09 11.58 -21.13
CA LEU A 12 0.60 10.79 -20.01
C LEU A 12 1.75 11.47 -19.27
N VAL A 13 2.68 12.08 -20.01
CA VAL A 13 3.77 12.86 -19.40
C VAL A 13 3.21 14.05 -18.63
N MET A 14 2.27 14.80 -19.20
CA MET A 14 1.59 15.91 -18.53
C MET A 14 0.85 15.45 -17.26
N PHE A 15 0.16 14.32 -17.32
CA PHE A 15 -0.53 13.74 -16.17
C PHE A 15 0.43 13.43 -15.02
N ILE A 16 1.58 12.81 -15.34
CA ILE A 16 2.63 12.55 -14.34
C ILE A 16 3.14 13.86 -13.76
N VAL A 17 3.48 14.85 -14.59
CA VAL A 17 4.00 16.15 -14.11
C VAL A 17 3.00 16.86 -13.18
N ILE A 18 1.70 16.78 -13.48
CA ILE A 18 0.64 17.40 -12.67
C ILE A 18 0.44 16.64 -11.35
N LEU A 19 0.38 15.30 -11.37
CA LEU A 19 0.10 14.52 -10.16
C LEU A 19 1.32 14.33 -9.27
N PHE A 20 2.52 14.29 -9.84
CA PHE A 20 3.75 14.05 -9.11
C PHE A 20 3.96 14.96 -7.88
N PRO A 21 3.75 16.29 -7.92
CA PRO A 21 3.91 17.13 -6.74
C PRO A 21 2.91 16.76 -5.62
N ALA A 22 1.65 16.47 -5.97
CA ALA A 22 0.63 16.05 -5.01
C ALA A 22 1.01 14.69 -4.39
N THR A 23 1.42 13.72 -5.21
CA THR A 23 1.89 12.41 -4.74
C THR A 23 3.12 12.54 -3.85
N ARG A 24 4.10 13.36 -4.23
CA ARG A 24 5.30 13.67 -3.41
C ARG A 24 4.90 14.27 -2.07
N HIS A 25 3.97 15.22 -2.06
CA HIS A 25 3.47 15.85 -0.84
C HIS A 25 2.79 14.82 0.07
N MET A 26 1.91 13.97 -0.48
CA MET A 26 1.25 12.91 0.28
C MET A 26 2.26 11.90 0.83
N MET A 27 3.20 11.42 0.02
CA MET A 27 4.22 10.48 0.49
C MET A 27 5.09 11.04 1.63
N LYS A 28 5.34 12.35 1.65
CA LYS A 28 6.13 13.00 2.70
C LYS A 28 5.33 13.29 3.97
N ASN A 29 4.05 13.62 3.83
CA ASN A 29 3.23 14.12 4.93
C ASN A 29 2.20 13.11 5.47
N SER A 30 1.99 11.98 4.79
CA SER A 30 1.16 10.90 5.31
C SER A 30 1.83 10.24 6.51
N PRO A 31 1.05 9.81 7.53
CA PRO A 31 1.58 9.04 8.64
C PRO A 31 2.25 7.78 8.10
N LYS A 32 3.54 7.62 8.38
CA LYS A 32 4.27 6.41 8.04
C LYS A 32 3.82 5.31 9.00
N GLY A 33 3.49 4.14 8.47
CA GLY A 33 3.22 2.97 9.30
C GLY A 33 4.36 2.75 10.27
N THR A 34 4.06 2.81 11.55
CA THR A 34 5.00 2.61 12.65
C THR A 34 5.09 1.12 12.99
N SER A 35 6.15 0.69 13.68
CA SER A 35 6.26 -0.68 14.19
C SER A 35 5.08 -1.06 15.12
N SER A 36 4.43 -0.06 15.74
CA SER A 36 3.21 -0.25 16.55
C SER A 36 1.99 -0.62 15.70
N ASP A 37 1.87 -0.08 14.49
CA ASP A 37 0.78 -0.43 13.56
C ASP A 37 0.90 -1.89 13.12
N TRP A 38 2.13 -2.36 12.92
CA TRP A 38 2.43 -3.76 12.65
C TRP A 38 2.16 -4.66 13.85
N MET A 39 2.44 -4.20 15.07
CA MET A 39 2.13 -4.97 16.28
C MET A 39 0.62 -5.23 16.42
N SER A 40 -0.22 -4.25 16.07
CA SER A 40 -1.68 -4.38 16.08
C SER A 40 -2.18 -5.46 15.11
N PHE A 41 -1.44 -5.73 14.03
CA PHE A 41 -1.73 -6.82 13.09
C PHE A 41 -1.20 -8.19 13.58
N VAL A 42 -0.05 -8.21 14.26
CA VAL A 42 0.56 -9.44 14.78
C VAL A 42 -0.29 -10.08 15.88
N ILE A 43 -0.88 -9.27 16.76
CA ILE A 43 -1.68 -9.78 17.90
C ILE A 43 -2.84 -10.69 17.43
N PRO A 44 -3.74 -10.27 16.52
CA PRO A 44 -4.79 -11.13 15.98
C PRO A 44 -4.27 -12.43 15.37
N ILE A 45 -3.17 -12.37 14.61
CA ILE A 45 -2.57 -13.56 13.99
C ILE A 45 -2.10 -14.55 15.05
N VAL A 46 -1.38 -14.07 16.06
CA VAL A 46 -0.90 -14.92 17.15
C VAL A 46 -2.07 -15.58 17.88
N VAL A 47 -3.15 -14.83 18.14
CA VAL A 47 -4.36 -15.38 18.77
C VAL A 47 -4.98 -16.50 17.92
N ILE A 48 -5.11 -16.30 16.61
CA ILE A 48 -5.65 -17.31 15.69
C ILE A 48 -4.77 -18.57 15.68
N VAL A 49 -3.45 -18.41 15.58
CA VAL A 49 -2.50 -19.53 15.59
C VAL A 49 -2.58 -20.31 16.90
N LEU A 50 -2.59 -19.61 18.04
CA LEU A 50 -2.72 -20.26 19.36
C LEU A 50 -4.04 -21.00 19.50
N PHE A 51 -5.15 -20.43 18.99
CA PHE A 51 -6.44 -21.07 19.00
C PHE A 51 -6.45 -22.35 18.16
N ILE A 52 -5.88 -22.32 16.95
CA ILE A 52 -5.73 -23.52 16.09
C ILE A 52 -4.92 -24.60 16.81
N LEU A 53 -3.78 -24.23 17.42
CA LEU A 53 -2.95 -25.17 18.16
C LEU A 53 -3.68 -25.81 19.35
N LEU A 54 -4.50 -25.04 20.05
CA LEU A 54 -5.36 -25.54 21.13
C LEU A 54 -6.35 -26.57 20.59
N LEU A 55 -7.04 -26.27 19.49
CA LEU A 55 -7.99 -27.20 18.87
C LEU A 55 -7.32 -28.51 18.44
N VAL A 56 -6.12 -28.45 17.86
CA VAL A 56 -5.33 -29.64 17.49
C VAL A 56 -4.95 -30.49 18.70
N LYS A 57 -4.80 -29.90 19.90
CA LYS A 57 -4.53 -30.64 21.12
C LYS A 57 -5.76 -31.26 21.77
N LEU A 58 -6.95 -30.71 21.47
CA LEU A 58 -8.22 -31.14 22.07
C LEU A 58 -8.90 -32.27 21.26
N VAL A 59 -8.65 -32.32 19.95
CA VAL A 59 -9.08 -33.38 19.02
C VAL A 59 -8.08 -34.52 19.02
#